data_AF-A1WQL4-F1
#
_entry.id   AF-A1WQL4-F1
#
_cell.length_a   1.000
_cell.length_b   1.000
_cell.length_c   1.000
_cell.angle_alpha   90.00
_cell.angle_beta   90.00
_cell.angle_gamma   90.00
#
_symmetry.space_group_name_H-M   'P 1'
#
loop_
_entity.id
_entity.type
_entity.pdbx_description
1 polymer ?
#
loop_
_entity_poly.entity_id
_entity_poly.type
_entity_poly.pdbx_seq_one_letter_code
_entity_poly.pdbx_strand_id
1 'polypeptide(L)'
;MNLTETEIVELRQQANGRSVRADLARRARLILLLAEGLTWSAIRAKLDCNDSYIALWSKRFAADRLVGLFSRHAGRQRYKVTDRLEARVLARTTKPSWLNQVELWFAKIEREVIARGVFTPVPDLKRKPMRYIRKYDEQPKSVQWKYFDPTRRITPDSIITVH
;
A
#
# COMPACT_ATOMS: atom_id res chain seq x y z
N MET A 1 33.88 20.93 4.53
CA MET A 1 33.83 20.60 3.08
C MET A 1 33.92 21.92 2.33
N ASN A 2 34.84 22.08 1.39
CA ASN A 2 35.06 23.38 0.74
C ASN A 2 34.13 23.54 -0.46
N LEU A 3 33.19 24.48 -0.35
CA LEU A 3 32.25 24.86 -1.41
C LEU A 3 32.72 26.15 -2.07
N THR A 4 32.52 26.26 -3.39
CA THR A 4 32.74 27.53 -4.10
C THR A 4 31.54 28.48 -3.87
N GLU A 5 31.76 29.78 -4.07
CA GLU A 5 30.70 30.81 -4.00
C GLU A 5 29.50 30.44 -4.89
N THR A 6 29.77 29.97 -6.11
CA THR A 6 28.76 29.54 -7.08
C THR A 6 27.98 28.31 -6.60
N GLU A 7 28.63 27.33 -5.99
CA GLU A 7 27.98 26.15 -5.42
C GLU A 7 27.08 26.53 -4.24
N ILE A 8 27.53 27.46 -3.39
CA ILE A 8 26.74 27.94 -2.24
C ILE A 8 25.46 28.63 -2.71
N VAL A 9 25.55 29.49 -3.73
CA VAL A 9 24.39 30.20 -4.30
C VAL A 9 23.38 29.20 -4.86
N GLU A 10 23.83 28.25 -5.68
CA GLU A 10 22.96 27.24 -6.29
C GLU A 10 22.30 26.36 -5.22
N LEU A 11 23.06 25.86 -4.23
CA LEU A 11 22.52 25.05 -3.15
C LEU A 11 21.48 25.81 -2.32
N ARG A 12 21.69 27.11 -2.06
CA ARG A 12 20.71 27.96 -1.37
C ARG A 12 19.45 28.15 -2.19
N GLN A 13 19.57 28.37 -3.50
CA GLN A 13 18.43 28.46 -4.40
C GLN A 13 17.63 27.16 -4.41
N GLN A 14 18.29 26.00 -4.45
CA GLN A 14 17.62 24.69 -4.42
C GLN A 14 17.00 24.39 -3.04
N ALA A 15 17.63 24.81 -1.94
CA ALA A 15 17.12 24.58 -0.59
C ALA A 15 15.87 25.40 -0.25
N ASN A 16 15.77 26.62 -0.80
CA ASN A 16 14.74 27.61 -0.51
C ASN A 16 13.69 27.77 -1.63
N GLY A 17 13.91 27.16 -2.79
CA GLY A 17 13.02 27.29 -3.94
C GLY A 17 11.65 26.67 -3.69
N ARG A 18 10.58 27.45 -3.91
CA ARG A 18 9.18 26.98 -3.73
C ARG A 18 8.76 25.88 -4.72
N SER A 19 9.39 25.80 -5.89
CA SER A 19 9.06 24.85 -6.97
C SER A 19 10.06 23.69 -7.11
N VAL A 20 10.95 23.52 -6.13
CA VAL A 20 12.00 22.48 -6.19
C VAL A 20 11.47 21.16 -5.64
N ARG A 21 11.87 20.04 -6.26
CA ARG A 21 11.56 18.72 -5.74
C ARG A 21 12.04 18.58 -4.29
N ALA A 22 11.15 18.16 -3.39
CA ALA A 22 11.46 18.08 -1.96
C ALA A 22 12.70 17.22 -1.65
N ASP A 23 12.98 16.19 -2.45
CA ASP A 23 14.17 15.35 -2.29
C ASP A 23 15.47 16.11 -2.58
N LEU A 24 15.48 16.99 -3.60
CA LEU A 24 16.64 17.79 -3.97
C LEU A 24 16.89 18.90 -2.94
N ALA A 25 15.84 19.59 -2.49
CA ALA A 25 15.93 20.61 -1.45
C ALA A 25 16.50 20.04 -0.14
N ARG A 26 16.08 18.83 0.26
CA ARG A 26 16.61 18.15 1.45
C ARG A 26 18.10 17.83 1.33
N ARG A 27 18.55 17.35 0.16
CA ARG A 27 19.98 17.09 -0.10
C ARG A 27 20.80 18.37 -0.15
N ALA A 28 20.26 19.46 -0.70
CA ALA A 28 20.95 20.74 -0.73
C ALA A 28 21.20 21.31 0.67
N ARG A 29 20.20 21.24 1.56
CA ARG A 29 20.35 21.60 2.98
C ARG A 29 21.40 20.75 3.68
N LEU A 30 21.45 19.45 3.41
CA LEU A 30 22.47 18.56 3.96
C LEU A 30 23.90 19.04 3.62
N ILE A 31 24.17 19.37 2.35
CA ILE A 31 25.50 19.82 1.91
C ILE A 31 25.88 21.17 2.54
N LEU A 32 24.93 22.10 2.63
CA LEU A 32 25.15 23.39 3.31
C LEU A 32 25.52 23.19 4.79
N LEU A 33 24.80 22.33 5.52
CA LEU A 33 25.10 22.05 6.94
C LEU A 33 26.46 21.34 7.13
N LEU A 34 26.85 20.48 6.19
CA LEU A 34 28.19 19.86 6.20
C LEU A 34 29.31 20.85 5.90
N ALA A 35 29.04 21.87 5.09
CA ALA A 35 29.99 22.95 4.81
C ALA A 35 30.14 23.92 5.99
N GLU A 36 29.05 24.18 6.71
CA GLU A 36 29.05 24.91 8.00
C GLU A 36 29.78 24.17 9.12
N GLY A 37 30.18 22.92 8.92
CA GLY A 37 30.96 22.13 9.89
C GLY A 37 30.12 21.49 10.99
N LEU A 38 28.79 21.35 10.79
CA LEU A 38 27.95 20.67 11.77
C LEU A 38 28.32 19.19 11.89
N THR A 39 28.22 18.68 13.11
CA THR A 39 28.36 17.25 13.39
C THR A 39 27.19 16.45 12.83
N TRP A 40 27.42 15.17 12.53
CA TRP A 40 26.38 14.29 11.98
C TRP A 40 25.17 14.17 12.91
N SER A 41 25.37 14.20 14.24
CA SER A 41 24.27 14.20 15.21
C SER A 41 23.36 15.42 15.09
N ALA A 42 23.94 16.62 14.93
CA ALA A 42 23.16 17.85 14.76
C ALA A 42 22.41 17.86 13.41
N ILE A 43 23.01 17.33 12.36
CA ILE A 43 22.38 17.21 11.03
C ILE A 43 21.19 16.26 11.08
N ARG A 44 21.32 15.10 11.74
CA ARG A 44 20.21 14.16 11.93
C ARG A 44 19.02 14.81 12.63
N ALA A 45 19.29 15.54 13.72
CA ALA A 45 18.25 16.25 14.46
C ALA A 45 17.55 17.34 13.62
N LYS A 46 18.27 18.04 12.74
CA LYS A 46 17.70 19.10 11.89
C LYS A 46 16.91 18.58 10.68
N LEU A 47 17.35 17.49 10.05
CA LEU A 47 16.81 17.02 8.78
C LEU A 47 15.97 15.74 8.88
N ASP A 48 15.87 15.14 10.07
CA ASP A 48 15.22 13.86 10.31
C ASP A 48 15.68 12.78 9.30
N CYS A 49 16.99 12.53 9.29
CA CYS A 49 17.63 11.58 8.38
C CYS A 49 18.55 10.60 9.12
N ASN A 50 18.88 9.48 8.46
CA ASN A 50 19.79 8.47 9.00
C ASN A 50 21.26 8.72 8.58
N ASP A 51 22.21 8.07 9.26
CA ASP A 51 23.64 8.24 8.94
C ASP A 51 24.00 7.75 7.54
N SER A 52 23.33 6.70 7.05
CA SER A 52 23.53 6.19 5.69
C SER A 52 23.17 7.24 4.63
N TYR A 53 22.17 8.08 4.90
CA TYR A 53 21.77 9.19 4.04
C TYR A 53 22.85 10.26 4.00
N ILE A 54 23.37 10.66 5.16
CA ILE A 54 24.48 11.64 5.26
C ILE A 54 25.72 11.12 4.52
N ALA A 55 26.11 9.87 4.79
CA ALA A 55 27.28 9.24 4.18
C ALA A 55 27.15 9.14 2.65
N LEU A 56 25.99 8.70 2.16
CA LEU A 56 25.74 8.53 0.73
C LEU A 56 25.84 9.85 -0.03
N TRP A 57 25.16 10.88 0.44
CA TRP A 57 25.09 12.15 -0.28
C TRP A 57 26.35 13.00 -0.10
N SER A 58 27.03 12.91 1.05
CA SER A 58 28.36 13.50 1.22
C SER A 58 29.37 12.88 0.24
N LYS A 59 29.41 11.55 0.15
CA LYS A 59 30.28 10.83 -0.79
C LYS A 59 29.98 11.19 -2.24
N ARG A 60 28.70 11.23 -2.61
CA ARG A 60 28.28 11.58 -3.98
C ARG A 60 28.60 13.02 -4.35
N PHE A 61 28.40 13.97 -3.45
CA PHE A 61 28.75 15.36 -3.70
C PHE A 61 30.28 15.54 -3.81
N ALA A 62 31.06 14.79 -3.04
CA ALA A 62 32.53 14.81 -3.17
C ALA A 62 33.01 14.31 -4.55
N ALA A 63 32.32 13.33 -5.14
CA ALA A 63 32.65 12.78 -6.46
C ALA A 63 32.16 13.65 -7.63
N ASP A 64 30.90 14.06 -7.60
CA ASP A 64 30.19 14.60 -8.77
C ASP A 64 29.69 16.06 -8.57
N ARG A 65 30.02 16.70 -7.43
CA ARG A 65 29.54 18.05 -7.02
C ARG A 65 28.02 18.20 -7.19
N LEU A 66 27.55 19.30 -7.79
CA LEU A 66 26.13 19.60 -7.99
C LEU A 66 25.41 18.52 -8.82
N VAL A 67 26.07 17.93 -9.82
CA VAL A 67 25.52 16.86 -10.66
C VAL A 67 25.22 15.61 -9.82
N GLY A 68 26.05 15.36 -8.81
CA GLY A 68 25.91 14.26 -7.87
C GLY A 68 24.63 14.28 -7.04
N LEU A 69 24.03 15.47 -6.84
CA LEU A 69 22.86 15.70 -6.00
C LEU A 69 21.54 15.32 -6.67
N PHE A 70 21.55 15.22 -8.00
CA PHE A 70 20.39 14.80 -8.77
C PHE A 70 20.18 13.28 -8.66
N SER A 71 18.92 12.88 -8.58
CA SER A 71 18.55 11.47 -8.56
C SER A 71 18.77 10.89 -9.96
N ARG A 72 19.83 10.09 -10.10
CA ARG A 72 20.02 9.21 -11.26
C ARG A 72 19.04 8.06 -11.12
N HIS A 73 17.87 8.18 -11.73
CA HIS A 73 16.92 7.07 -11.78
C HIS A 73 17.44 6.07 -12.83
N ALA A 74 18.40 5.22 -12.44
CA ALA A 74 18.54 3.94 -13.10
C ALA A 74 17.28 3.16 -12.69
N GLY A 75 16.22 3.27 -13.50
CA GLY A 75 14.96 2.58 -13.24
C GLY A 75 15.27 1.13 -12.89
N ARG A 76 14.73 0.64 -11.77
CA ARG A 76 14.90 -0.76 -11.39
C ARG A 76 14.41 -1.59 -12.58
N GLN A 77 15.25 -2.50 -13.08
CA GLN A 77 14.84 -3.41 -14.15
C GLN A 77 13.53 -4.07 -13.72
N ARG A 78 12.52 -4.05 -14.61
CA ARG A 78 11.21 -4.63 -14.31
C ARG A 78 11.42 -6.06 -13.83
N TYR A 79 11.02 -6.33 -12.59
CA TYR A 79 10.96 -7.69 -12.09
C TYR A 79 9.87 -8.39 -12.90
N LYS A 80 10.24 -9.38 -13.74
CA LYS A 80 9.26 -10.22 -14.42
C LYS A 80 8.57 -11.06 -13.36
N VAL A 81 7.34 -10.69 -13.04
CA VAL A 81 6.45 -11.51 -12.23
C VAL A 81 6.23 -12.80 -13.01
N THR A 82 6.40 -13.96 -12.37
CA THR A 82 6.16 -15.26 -13.04
C THR A 82 4.74 -15.28 -13.62
N ASP A 83 4.51 -15.87 -14.78
CA ASP A 83 3.18 -15.98 -15.42
C ASP A 83 2.11 -16.51 -14.46
N ARG A 84 2.50 -17.42 -13.55
CA ARG A 84 1.62 -17.96 -12.49
C ARG A 84 1.11 -16.90 -11.51
N LEU A 85 1.93 -15.90 -11.19
CA LEU A 85 1.56 -14.82 -10.28
C LEU A 85 0.72 -13.77 -11.03
N GLU A 86 1.01 -13.48 -12.30
CA GLU A 86 0.16 -12.63 -13.15
C GLU A 86 -1.23 -13.23 -13.32
N ALA A 87 -1.33 -14.50 -13.68
CA ALA A 87 -2.59 -15.22 -13.81
C ALA A 87 -3.39 -15.21 -12.50
N ARG A 88 -2.71 -15.31 -11.35
CA ARG A 88 -3.34 -15.25 -10.02
C ARG A 88 -3.91 -13.87 -9.70
N VAL A 89 -3.18 -12.82 -10.03
CA VAL A 89 -3.64 -11.43 -9.84
C VAL A 89 -4.86 -11.19 -10.73
N LEU A 90 -4.78 -11.52 -12.01
CA LEU A 90 -5.90 -11.40 -12.95
C LEU A 90 -7.12 -12.19 -12.49
N ALA A 91 -6.95 -13.45 -12.06
CA ALA A 91 -8.06 -14.25 -11.54
C ALA A 91 -8.71 -13.67 -10.27
N ARG A 92 -8.02 -12.79 -9.53
CA ARG A 92 -8.56 -12.13 -8.34
C ARG A 92 -9.18 -10.79 -8.64
N THR A 93 -8.65 -10.04 -9.61
CA THR A 93 -9.13 -8.70 -10.00
C THR A 93 -10.26 -8.75 -11.02
N THR A 94 -10.31 -9.79 -11.86
CA THR A 94 -11.35 -9.95 -12.90
C THR A 94 -12.63 -10.60 -12.38
N LYS A 95 -12.62 -11.13 -11.14
CA LYS A 95 -13.84 -11.62 -10.50
C LYS A 95 -14.67 -10.44 -10.00
N PRO A 96 -15.94 -10.29 -10.42
CA PRO A 96 -16.80 -9.26 -9.89
C PRO A 96 -17.01 -9.45 -8.39
N SER A 97 -16.63 -8.44 -7.60
CA SER A 97 -16.75 -8.47 -6.13
C SER A 97 -18.21 -8.63 -5.65
N TRP A 98 -19.17 -8.23 -6.48
CA TRP A 98 -20.61 -8.37 -6.22
C TRP A 98 -21.11 -9.80 -6.35
N LEU A 99 -20.48 -10.64 -7.17
CA LEU A 99 -20.91 -12.04 -7.34
C LEU A 99 -20.74 -12.82 -6.03
N ASN A 100 -19.66 -12.56 -5.30
CA ASN A 100 -19.44 -13.12 -3.97
C ASN A 100 -20.53 -12.69 -2.96
N GLN A 101 -21.12 -11.49 -3.10
CA GLN A 101 -22.22 -11.06 -2.25
C GLN A 101 -23.53 -11.78 -2.59
N VAL A 102 -23.78 -11.99 -3.89
CA VAL A 102 -24.94 -12.75 -4.37
C VAL A 102 -24.84 -14.22 -3.93
N GLU A 103 -23.66 -14.82 -4.03
CA GLU A 103 -23.41 -16.20 -3.56
C GLU A 103 -23.66 -16.34 -2.04
N LEU A 104 -23.16 -15.41 -1.24
CA LEU A 104 -23.40 -15.40 0.21
C LEU A 104 -24.88 -15.21 0.56
N TRP A 105 -25.60 -14.40 -0.21
CA TRP A 105 -27.04 -14.21 -0.05
C TRP A 105 -27.82 -15.49 -0.33
N PHE A 106 -27.54 -16.17 -1.45
CA PHE A 106 -28.18 -17.46 -1.75
C PHE A 106 -27.82 -18.55 -0.73
N ALA A 107 -26.56 -18.63 -0.28
CA ALA A 107 -26.15 -19.55 0.78
C ALA A 107 -26.87 -19.28 2.11
N LYS A 108 -27.25 -18.03 2.37
CA LYS A 108 -28.09 -17.68 3.54
C LYS A 108 -29.51 -18.20 3.37
N ILE A 109 -30.14 -17.95 2.22
CA ILE A 109 -31.48 -18.45 1.90
C ILE A 109 -31.51 -19.99 2.00
N GLU A 110 -30.49 -20.65 1.46
CA GLU A 110 -30.38 -22.10 1.53
C GLU A 110 -30.36 -22.60 2.98
N ARG A 111 -29.45 -22.08 3.81
CA ARG A 111 -29.32 -22.52 5.21
C ARG A 111 -30.54 -22.20 6.08
N GLU A 112 -31.16 -21.05 5.88
CA GLU A 112 -32.23 -20.57 6.76
C GLU A 112 -33.63 -21.00 6.30
N VAL A 113 -33.84 -21.16 4.99
CA VAL A 113 -35.17 -21.42 4.41
C VAL A 113 -35.24 -22.82 3.80
N ILE A 114 -34.24 -23.24 3.02
CA ILE A 114 -34.31 -24.48 2.23
C ILE A 114 -33.92 -25.68 3.10
N ALA A 115 -32.73 -25.68 3.70
CA ALA A 115 -32.20 -26.78 4.49
C ALA A 115 -33.00 -27.07 5.77
N ARG A 116 -33.74 -26.08 6.29
CA ARG A 116 -34.56 -26.19 7.50
C ARG A 116 -36.07 -26.24 7.23
N GLY A 117 -36.48 -26.09 5.97
CA GLY A 117 -37.89 -25.98 5.59
C GLY A 117 -38.51 -27.32 5.22
N VAL A 118 -39.74 -27.57 5.68
CA VAL A 118 -40.58 -28.65 5.12
C VAL A 118 -41.36 -28.08 3.94
N PHE A 119 -41.18 -28.63 2.74
CA PHE A 119 -41.87 -28.21 1.51
C PHE A 119 -42.74 -29.36 1.00
N THR A 120 -44.04 -29.30 1.22
CA THR A 120 -44.97 -30.37 0.84
C THR A 120 -45.54 -30.20 -0.57
N PRO A 121 -45.93 -28.98 -1.00
CA PRO A 121 -46.28 -28.75 -2.41
C PRO A 121 -45.29 -27.78 -3.10
N VAL A 122 -45.06 -27.92 -4.42
CA VAL A 122 -44.16 -27.06 -5.22
C VAL A 122 -44.42 -25.54 -5.06
N PRO A 123 -45.67 -25.05 -4.94
CA PRO A 123 -45.95 -23.65 -4.63
C PRO A 123 -45.29 -23.12 -3.35
N ASP A 124 -45.05 -23.98 -2.35
CA ASP A 124 -44.36 -23.59 -1.12
C ASP A 124 -42.90 -23.23 -1.35
N LEU A 125 -42.25 -23.86 -2.34
CA LEU A 125 -40.86 -23.57 -2.70
C LEU A 125 -40.70 -22.16 -3.28
N LYS A 126 -41.74 -21.62 -3.93
CA LYS A 126 -41.77 -20.21 -4.35
C LYS A 126 -42.18 -19.29 -3.21
N ARG A 127 -43.23 -19.66 -2.49
CA ARG A 127 -43.86 -18.80 -1.48
C ARG A 127 -42.94 -18.52 -0.28
N LYS A 128 -42.24 -19.53 0.23
CA LYS A 128 -41.45 -19.41 1.47
C LYS A 128 -40.17 -18.56 1.28
N PRO A 129 -39.34 -18.74 0.23
CA PRO A 129 -38.22 -17.84 -0.04
C PRO A 129 -38.66 -16.41 -0.31
N MET A 130 -39.71 -16.20 -1.12
CA MET A 130 -40.19 -14.84 -1.41
C MET A 130 -40.71 -14.11 -0.15
N ARG A 131 -41.39 -14.82 0.75
CA ARG A 131 -41.78 -14.27 2.06
C ARG A 131 -40.57 -13.91 2.92
N TYR A 132 -39.54 -14.76 2.93
CA TYR A 132 -38.31 -14.50 3.67
C TYR A 132 -37.55 -13.28 3.12
N ILE A 133 -37.46 -13.12 1.79
CA ILE A 133 -36.85 -11.95 1.13
C ILE A 133 -37.59 -10.68 1.55
N ARG A 134 -38.92 -10.64 1.42
CA ARG A 134 -39.74 -9.48 1.81
C ARG A 134 -39.52 -9.08 3.28
N LYS A 135 -39.50 -10.07 4.18
CA LYS A 135 -39.24 -9.84 5.61
C LYS A 135 -37.81 -9.32 5.86
N TYR A 136 -36.83 -9.78 5.09
CA TYR A 136 -35.46 -9.30 5.21
C TYR A 136 -35.32 -7.86 4.70
N ASP A 137 -36.04 -7.51 3.63
CA ASP A 137 -36.06 -6.16 3.05
C ASP A 137 -36.71 -5.12 3.97
N GLU A 138 -37.58 -5.52 4.92
CA GLU A 138 -38.15 -4.63 5.94
C GLU A 138 -37.08 -4.07 6.89
N GLN A 139 -36.03 -4.85 7.18
CA GLN A 139 -34.90 -4.43 8.03
C GLN A 139 -33.58 -4.96 7.46
N PRO A 140 -33.07 -4.35 6.36
CA PRO A 140 -31.90 -4.85 5.69
C PRO A 140 -30.68 -4.68 6.59
N LYS A 141 -30.04 -5.80 6.94
CA LYS A 141 -28.76 -5.75 7.65
C LYS A 141 -27.65 -5.42 6.65
N SER A 142 -27.05 -4.24 6.81
CA SER A 142 -25.90 -3.86 6.02
C SER A 142 -24.72 -4.79 6.31
N VAL A 143 -24.05 -5.24 5.25
CA VAL A 143 -22.82 -6.03 5.39
C VAL A 143 -21.73 -5.09 5.90
N GLN A 144 -21.29 -5.31 7.13
CA GLN A 144 -20.17 -4.58 7.72
C GLN A 144 -18.87 -5.11 7.12
N TRP A 145 -18.26 -4.32 6.25
CA TRP A 145 -16.95 -4.64 5.67
C TRP A 145 -15.88 -4.52 6.75
N LYS A 146 -15.43 -5.66 7.27
CA LYS A 146 -14.20 -5.73 8.06
C LYS A 146 -13.07 -6.13 7.14
N TYR A 147 -12.05 -5.28 7.07
CA TYR A 147 -10.79 -5.66 6.44
C TYR A 147 -10.24 -6.88 7.20
N PHE A 148 -10.14 -8.01 6.50
CA PHE A 148 -9.54 -9.22 7.03
C PHE A 148 -8.08 -9.25 6.57
N ASP A 149 -7.16 -9.09 7.51
CA ASP A 149 -5.73 -9.17 7.26
C ASP A 149 -5.39 -10.54 6.63
N PRO A 150 -4.91 -10.59 5.38
CA PRO A 150 -4.62 -11.84 4.69
C PRO A 150 -3.56 -12.70 5.39
N THR A 151 -2.70 -12.09 6.22
CA THR A 151 -1.66 -12.80 6.99
C THR A 151 -2.23 -13.67 8.10
N ARG A 152 -3.48 -13.42 8.52
CA ARG A 152 -4.20 -14.21 9.54
C ARG A 152 -5.03 -15.35 8.97
N ARG A 153 -4.93 -15.61 7.66
CA ARG A 153 -5.66 -16.72 7.03
C ARG A 153 -5.01 -18.04 7.42
N ILE A 154 -5.80 -18.95 7.98
CA ILE A 154 -5.39 -20.35 8.19
C ILE A 154 -5.07 -20.93 6.81
N THR A 155 -3.80 -21.19 6.55
CA THR A 155 -3.32 -21.86 5.34
C THR A 155 -3.22 -23.37 5.61
N PRO A 156 -3.27 -24.22 4.57
CA PRO A 156 -3.06 -25.67 4.73
C PRO A 156 -1.73 -26.02 5.43
N ASP A 157 -0.74 -25.12 5.34
CA ASP A 157 0.58 -25.25 5.97
C ASP A 157 0.64 -24.68 7.41
N SER A 158 -0.48 -24.19 7.95
CA SER A 158 -0.50 -23.63 9.30
C SER A 158 -0.55 -24.74 10.35
N ILE A 159 0.42 -24.72 11.27
CA ILE A 159 0.67 -25.74 12.32
C ILE A 159 -0.45 -25.75 13.40
N ILE A 160 -1.41 -24.84 13.33
CA ILE A 160 -2.46 -24.67 14.35
C ILE A 160 -3.62 -25.61 14.03
N THR A 161 -3.48 -26.87 14.43
CA THR A 161 -4.62 -27.77 14.63
C THR A 161 -5.39 -27.27 15.86
N VAL A 162 -6.58 -26.71 15.66
CA VAL A 162 -7.50 -26.40 16.76
C VAL A 162 -8.25 -27.70 17.11
N HIS A 163 -8.02 -28.20 18.32
CA HIS A 163 -8.82 -29.25 18.97
C HIS A 163 -10.21 -28.74 19.35
#